data_AF-A0A9E6QW78-F1
#
_entry.id   AF-A0A9E6QW78-F1
#
_cell.length_a   1.000
_cell.length_b   1.000
_cell.length_c   1.000
_cell.angle_alpha   90.00
_cell.angle_beta   90.00
_cell.angle_gamma   90.00
#
_symmetry.space_group_name_H-M   'P 1'
#
loop_
_entity.id
_entity.type
_entity.pdbx_description
1 polymer ?
#
loop_
_entity_poly.entity_id
_entity_poly.type
_entity_poly.pdbx_seq_one_letter_code
_entity_poly.pdbx_strand_id
1 'polypeptide(L)'
;MTKVTTVHLEHARQIFFAERARREAIRGSLSTPVAAISFAVFALSTLTVEIDVQRLEQLSTVAILLLALCSVAALFASAYQVLMSEWLFVYHEPPRLPDLISEEELQDSERDAAARSILAASYAVAYEEQLKGNAMSAIRRTWALRLILLALLLEAAAFLILPFHRGGF
;
A
#
# COMPACT_ATOMS: atom_id res chain seq x y z
N MET A 1 7.03 11.68 -39.14
CA MET A 1 7.08 10.55 -38.19
C MET A 1 8.53 10.33 -37.80
N THR A 2 8.87 10.56 -36.53
CA THR A 2 10.23 10.37 -36.01
C THR A 2 10.53 8.86 -35.99
N LYS A 3 11.58 8.40 -36.67
CA LYS A 3 11.95 6.98 -36.69
C LYS A 3 12.39 6.56 -35.28
N VAL A 4 11.64 5.64 -34.66
CA VAL A 4 11.99 5.05 -33.36
C VAL A 4 13.19 4.14 -33.56
N THR A 5 14.34 4.54 -33.02
CA THR A 5 15.57 3.73 -33.04
C THR A 5 15.47 2.56 -32.07
N THR A 6 16.29 1.53 -32.27
CA THR A 6 16.45 0.42 -31.30
C THR A 6 16.75 0.90 -29.89
N VAL A 7 17.59 1.93 -29.75
CA VAL A 7 17.96 2.56 -28.47
C VAL A 7 16.74 3.15 -27.76
N HIS A 8 15.84 3.80 -28.49
CA HIS A 8 14.60 4.36 -27.92
C HIS A 8 13.67 3.26 -27.41
N LEU A 9 13.56 2.16 -28.15
CA LEU A 9 12.77 1.00 -27.74
C LEU A 9 13.35 0.32 -26.49
N GLU A 10 14.67 0.10 -26.46
CA GLU A 10 15.36 -0.46 -25.29
C GLU A 10 15.20 0.42 -24.05
N HIS A 11 15.31 1.74 -24.22
CA HIS A 11 15.12 2.69 -23.13
C HIS A 11 13.68 2.66 -22.58
N ALA A 12 12.67 2.67 -23.45
CA ALA A 12 11.27 2.55 -23.04
C ALA A 12 11.00 1.22 -22.30
N ARG A 13 11.58 0.12 -22.80
CA ARG A 13 11.51 -1.19 -22.16
C ARG A 13 12.15 -1.20 -20.77
N GLN A 14 13.34 -0.60 -20.63
CA GLN A 14 14.04 -0.50 -19.34
C GLN A 14 13.24 0.28 -18.31
N ILE A 15 12.69 1.44 -18.70
CA ILE A 15 11.85 2.27 -17.82
C ILE A 15 10.62 1.49 -17.35
N PHE A 16 9.94 0.80 -18.28
CA PHE A 16 8.78 -0.04 -17.96
C PHE A 16 9.11 -1.15 -16.96
N PHE A 17 10.21 -1.89 -17.17
CA PHE A 17 10.60 -2.96 -16.25
C PHE A 17 11.09 -2.42 -14.89
N ALA A 18 11.75 -1.27 -14.87
CA ALA A 18 12.13 -0.61 -13.61
C ALA A 18 10.89 -0.26 -12.78
N GLU A 19 9.83 0.26 -13.40
CA GLU A 19 8.60 0.63 -12.69
C GLU A 19 7.79 -0.61 -12.25
N ARG A 20 7.84 -1.69 -13.03
CA ARG A 20 7.30 -3.00 -12.61
C ARG A 20 8.04 -3.57 -11.40
N ALA A 21 9.37 -3.53 -11.38
CA ALA A 21 10.16 -3.99 -10.23
C ALA A 21 9.86 -3.14 -8.98
N ARG A 22 9.69 -1.82 -9.15
CA ARG A 22 9.28 -0.91 -8.08
C ARG A 22 7.91 -1.29 -7.50
N ARG A 23 6.95 -1.63 -8.36
CA ARG A 23 5.62 -2.08 -7.95
C ARG A 23 5.68 -3.36 -7.10
N GLU A 24 6.46 -4.35 -7.52
CA GLU A 24 6.64 -5.60 -6.78
C GLU A 24 7.25 -5.35 -5.39
N ALA A 25 8.22 -4.43 -5.29
CA ALA A 25 8.77 -4.01 -4.00
C ALA A 25 7.71 -3.31 -3.11
N ILE A 26 6.86 -2.45 -3.69
CA ILE A 26 5.77 -1.81 -2.93
C ILE A 26 4.77 -2.87 -2.44
N ARG A 27 4.39 -3.82 -3.29
CA ARG A 27 3.47 -4.90 -2.91
C ARG A 27 4.07 -5.82 -1.84
N GLY A 28 5.34 -6.21 -1.97
CA GLY A 28 6.03 -7.03 -0.97
C GLY A 28 6.06 -6.40 0.42
N SER A 29 6.14 -5.06 0.49
CA SER A 29 6.11 -4.31 1.75
C SER A 29 4.73 -4.21 2.42
N LEU A 30 3.65 -4.68 1.78
CA LEU A 30 2.30 -4.67 2.37
C LEU A 30 2.14 -5.68 3.50
N SER A 31 3.04 -6.67 3.60
CA SER A 31 3.10 -7.59 4.74
C SER A 31 3.35 -6.87 6.07
N THR A 32 4.14 -5.79 6.08
CA THR A 32 4.50 -5.04 7.29
C THR A 32 3.28 -4.39 7.97
N PRO A 33 2.45 -3.57 7.29
CA PRO A 33 1.26 -3.00 7.93
C PRO A 33 0.26 -4.06 8.37
N VAL A 34 0.11 -5.17 7.62
CA VAL A 34 -0.77 -6.29 8.03
C VAL A 34 -0.29 -6.90 9.35
N ALA A 35 1.01 -7.20 9.47
CA ALA A 35 1.58 -7.74 10.71
C ALA A 35 1.41 -6.75 11.88
N ALA A 36 1.62 -5.46 11.65
CA ALA A 36 1.46 -4.44 12.68
C ALA A 36 0.00 -4.30 13.16
N ILE A 37 -0.99 -4.46 12.26
CA ILE A 37 -2.41 -4.54 12.66
C ILE A 37 -2.64 -5.74 13.56
N SER A 38 -2.08 -6.91 13.24
CA SER A 38 -2.22 -8.10 14.10
C SER A 38 -1.64 -7.90 15.50
N PHE A 39 -0.47 -7.24 15.60
CA PHE A 39 0.12 -6.88 16.90
C PHE A 39 -0.74 -5.89 17.68
N ALA A 40 -1.29 -4.86 17.03
CA ALA A 40 -2.18 -3.90 17.68
C ALA A 40 -3.46 -4.58 18.21
N VAL A 41 -4.08 -5.46 17.42
CA VAL A 41 -5.25 -6.26 17.87
C VAL A 41 -4.90 -7.12 19.10
N PHE A 42 -3.71 -7.72 19.12
CA PHE A 42 -3.25 -8.48 20.28
C PHE A 42 -3.04 -7.59 21.53
N ALA A 43 -2.44 -6.41 21.36
CA ALA A 43 -2.25 -5.44 22.43
C ALA A 43 -3.60 -4.95 22.98
N LEU A 44 -4.57 -4.66 22.10
CA LEU A 44 -5.93 -4.30 22.48
C LEU A 44 -6.62 -5.42 23.26
N SER A 45 -6.46 -6.68 22.84
CA SER A 45 -6.98 -7.84 23.59
C SER A 45 -6.39 -7.91 24.99
N THR A 46 -5.09 -7.64 25.14
CA THR A 46 -4.44 -7.59 26.46
C THR A 46 -5.02 -6.47 27.32
N LEU A 47 -5.24 -5.29 26.73
CA LEU A 47 -5.83 -4.14 27.42
C LEU A 47 -7.25 -4.46 27.94
N THR A 48 -8.06 -5.19 27.17
CA THR A 48 -9.45 -5.50 27.57
C THR A 48 -9.56 -6.36 28.82
N VAL A 49 -8.57 -7.24 29.08
CA VAL A 49 -8.57 -8.10 30.28
C VAL A 49 -8.27 -7.29 31.54
N GLU A 50 -7.59 -6.15 31.39
CA GLU A 50 -7.12 -5.32 32.49
C GLU A 50 -8.08 -4.19 32.88
N ILE A 51 -9.09 -3.93 32.05
CA ILE A 51 -10.09 -2.89 32.29
C ILE A 51 -11.21 -3.45 33.19
N ASP A 52 -11.42 -2.76 34.31
CA ASP A 52 -12.56 -3.01 35.21
C ASP A 52 -13.73 -2.10 34.81
N VAL A 53 -14.72 -2.68 34.12
CA VAL A 53 -15.91 -1.98 33.63
C VAL A 53 -16.84 -1.53 34.76
N GLN A 54 -16.65 -2.01 35.99
CA GLN A 54 -17.47 -1.56 37.12
C GLN A 54 -17.09 -0.13 37.57
N ARG A 55 -15.96 0.40 37.08
CA ARG A 55 -15.42 1.72 37.46
C ARG A 55 -15.63 2.80 36.40
N LEU A 56 -16.76 2.79 35.71
CA LEU A 56 -17.05 3.78 34.64
C LEU A 56 -17.12 5.23 35.14
N GLU A 57 -17.34 5.45 36.45
CA GLU A 57 -17.34 6.78 37.04
C GLU A 57 -15.93 7.38 37.15
N GLN A 58 -14.87 6.56 37.10
CA GLN A 58 -13.49 7.04 37.15
C GLN A 58 -13.07 7.62 35.79
N LEU A 59 -12.49 8.81 35.84
CA LEU A 59 -12.05 9.53 34.64
C LEU A 59 -10.97 8.75 33.88
N SER A 60 -10.13 7.98 34.60
CA SER A 60 -9.15 7.08 34.00
C SER A 60 -9.79 6.01 33.12
N THR A 61 -10.88 5.39 33.58
CA THR A 61 -11.59 4.34 32.83
C THR A 61 -12.16 4.90 31.54
N VAL A 62 -12.81 6.07 31.61
CA VAL A 62 -13.36 6.74 30.45
C VAL A 62 -12.26 7.14 29.46
N ALA A 63 -11.12 7.65 29.95
CA ALA A 63 -9.98 7.99 29.12
C ALA A 63 -9.40 6.76 28.40
N ILE A 64 -9.21 5.64 29.10
CA ILE A 64 -8.74 4.38 28.51
C ILE A 64 -9.71 3.89 27.43
N LEU A 65 -11.02 3.92 27.69
CA LEU A 65 -12.04 3.51 26.73
C LEU A 65 -12.06 4.39 25.47
N LEU A 66 -11.95 5.71 25.64
CA LEU A 66 -11.87 6.64 24.50
C LEU A 66 -10.60 6.41 23.67
N LEU A 67 -9.46 6.21 24.32
CA LEU A 67 -8.19 5.89 23.63
C LEU A 67 -8.28 4.57 22.88
N ALA A 68 -8.86 3.53 23.50
CA ALA A 68 -9.07 2.23 22.86
C ALA A 68 -10.01 2.35 21.65
N LEU A 69 -11.11 3.10 21.78
CA LEU A 69 -12.05 3.33 20.66
C LEU A 69 -11.37 4.08 19.50
N CYS A 70 -10.60 5.12 19.81
CA CYS A 70 -9.82 5.86 18.81
C CYS A 70 -8.76 4.97 18.15
N SER A 71 -8.10 4.08 18.91
CA SER A 71 -7.15 3.11 18.35
C SER A 71 -7.86 2.17 17.36
N VAL A 72 -8.99 1.59 17.75
CA VAL A 72 -9.79 0.70 16.89
C VAL A 72 -10.21 1.42 15.60
N ALA A 73 -10.70 2.65 15.70
CA ALA A 73 -11.06 3.44 14.52
C ALA A 73 -9.86 3.71 13.60
N ALA A 74 -8.69 4.01 14.17
CA ALA A 74 -7.45 4.19 13.41
C ALA A 74 -6.98 2.88 12.74
N LEU A 75 -7.13 1.74 13.39
CA LEU A 75 -6.82 0.42 12.81
C LEU A 75 -7.74 0.09 11.64
N PHE A 76 -9.06 0.32 11.76
CA PHE A 76 -9.99 0.13 10.64
C PHE A 76 -9.68 1.05 9.47
N ALA A 77 -9.39 2.33 9.74
CA ALA A 77 -8.99 3.28 8.71
C ALA A 77 -7.69 2.84 8.02
N SER A 78 -6.72 2.30 8.77
CA SER A 78 -5.49 1.73 8.21
C SER A 78 -5.76 0.51 7.33
N ALA A 79 -6.54 -0.45 7.82
CA ALA A 79 -6.90 -1.65 7.08
C ALA A 79 -7.61 -1.30 5.76
N TYR A 80 -8.50 -0.30 5.77
CA TYR A 80 -9.13 0.22 4.58
C TYR A 80 -8.12 0.79 3.57
N GLN A 81 -7.11 1.54 4.03
CA GLN A 81 -6.05 2.06 3.15
C GLN A 81 -5.19 0.95 2.55
N VAL A 82 -4.89 -0.11 3.31
CA VAL A 82 -4.15 -1.29 2.82
C VAL A 82 -4.96 -2.00 1.74
N LEU A 83 -6.25 -2.30 2.00
CA LEU A 83 -7.14 -2.93 1.02
C LEU A 83 -7.27 -2.09 -0.25
N MET A 84 -7.42 -0.77 -0.10
CA MET A 84 -7.50 0.12 -1.24
C MET A 84 -6.19 0.16 -2.04
N SER A 85 -5.03 0.03 -1.39
CA SER A 85 -3.74 -0.06 -2.07
C SER A 85 -3.59 -1.37 -2.87
N GLU A 86 -4.03 -2.50 -2.33
CA GLU A 86 -4.09 -3.79 -3.06
C GLU A 86 -5.07 -3.71 -4.23
N TRP A 87 -6.24 -3.14 -4.01
CA TRP A 87 -7.24 -2.97 -5.07
C TRP A 87 -6.71 -2.12 -6.23
N LEU A 88 -5.98 -1.05 -5.91
CA LEU A 88 -5.36 -0.17 -6.91
C LEU A 88 -4.24 -0.90 -7.70
N PHE A 89 -3.53 -1.83 -7.06
CA PHE A 89 -2.62 -2.71 -7.78
C PHE A 89 -3.37 -3.65 -8.73
N VAL A 90 -4.40 -4.35 -8.26
CA VAL A 90 -5.18 -5.25 -9.12
C VAL A 90 -5.79 -4.50 -10.31
N TYR A 91 -6.33 -3.31 -10.09
CA TYR A 91 -7.02 -2.55 -11.13
C TYR A 91 -6.08 -1.97 -12.20
N HIS A 92 -4.86 -1.57 -11.82
CA HIS A 92 -3.86 -1.05 -12.76
C HIS A 92 -2.84 -2.10 -13.22
N GLU A 93 -3.17 -3.40 -13.21
CA GLU A 93 -2.29 -4.41 -13.80
C GLU A 93 -2.24 -4.22 -15.33
N PRO A 94 -1.08 -3.86 -15.91
CA PRO A 94 -1.01 -3.63 -17.34
C PRO A 94 -1.21 -4.94 -18.09
N PRO A 95 -1.79 -4.90 -19.30
CA PRO A 95 -1.93 -6.08 -20.14
C PRO A 95 -0.56 -6.74 -20.38
N ARG A 96 -0.55 -8.07 -20.44
CA ARG A 96 0.66 -8.83 -20.78
C ARG A 96 1.04 -8.49 -22.22
N LEU A 97 2.10 -7.70 -22.38
CA LEU A 97 2.73 -7.36 -23.65
C LEU A 97 3.33 -8.52 -24.49
N PRO A 98 3.55 -9.78 -24.00
CA PRO A 98 4.15 -10.84 -24.82
C PRO A 98 3.31 -11.37 -25.98
N ASP A 99 2.05 -10.98 -26.14
CA ASP A 99 1.18 -11.55 -27.20
C ASP A 99 1.05 -10.67 -28.45
N LEU A 100 1.70 -9.50 -28.50
CA LEU A 100 1.40 -8.51 -29.54
C LEU A 100 2.21 -8.65 -30.83
N ILE A 101 3.41 -9.27 -30.81
CA ILE A 101 4.22 -9.50 -32.02
C ILE A 101 5.07 -10.76 -31.83
N SER A 102 4.76 -11.83 -32.56
CA SER A 102 5.64 -12.99 -32.69
C SER A 102 6.93 -12.57 -33.39
N GLU A 103 8.08 -13.05 -32.91
CA GLU A 103 9.42 -12.71 -33.42
C GLU A 103 9.59 -12.92 -34.93
N GLU A 104 8.66 -13.66 -35.57
CA GLU A 104 8.61 -13.97 -36.99
C GLU A 104 8.13 -12.81 -37.90
N GLU A 105 7.42 -11.80 -37.39
CA GLU A 105 6.93 -10.66 -38.21
C GLU A 105 7.97 -9.54 -38.42
N LEU A 106 9.16 -9.67 -37.82
CA LEU A 106 10.22 -8.65 -37.80
C LEU A 106 11.15 -8.62 -39.03
N GLN A 107 10.91 -9.42 -40.06
CA GLN A 107 11.82 -9.53 -41.22
C GLN A 107 11.67 -8.42 -42.28
N ASP A 108 10.61 -7.62 -42.26
CA ASP A 108 10.34 -6.60 -43.29
C ASP A 108 10.71 -5.20 -42.76
N SER A 109 11.74 -4.55 -43.32
CA SER A 109 12.40 -3.38 -42.69
C SER A 109 11.48 -2.17 -42.43
N GLU A 110 10.42 -1.99 -43.23
CA GLU A 110 9.41 -0.96 -43.01
C GLU A 110 8.37 -1.37 -41.95
N ARG A 111 7.99 -2.66 -41.91
CA ARG A 111 7.11 -3.20 -40.87
C ARG A 111 7.80 -3.23 -39.51
N ASP A 112 9.10 -3.48 -39.48
CA ASP A 112 9.93 -3.46 -38.28
C ASP A 112 10.00 -2.04 -37.67
N ALA A 113 10.16 -0.99 -38.48
CA ALA A 113 10.10 0.38 -37.97
C ALA A 113 8.71 0.74 -37.40
N ALA A 114 7.64 0.30 -38.05
CA ALA A 114 6.27 0.49 -37.57
C ALA A 114 6.01 -0.30 -36.27
N ALA A 115 6.41 -1.58 -36.22
CA ALA A 115 6.32 -2.45 -35.06
C ALA A 115 7.06 -1.87 -33.84
N ARG A 116 8.30 -1.41 -34.01
CA ARG A 116 9.07 -0.74 -32.94
C ARG A 116 8.38 0.53 -32.44
N SER A 117 7.75 1.29 -33.33
CA SER A 117 7.03 2.50 -32.94
C SER A 117 5.78 2.19 -32.13
N ILE A 118 5.04 1.13 -32.51
CA ILE A 118 3.86 0.64 -31.79
C ILE A 118 4.30 0.12 -30.41
N LEU A 119 5.34 -0.71 -30.34
CA LEU A 119 5.87 -1.23 -29.07
C LEU A 119 6.34 -0.11 -28.15
N ALA A 120 7.10 0.86 -28.66
CA ALA A 120 7.55 1.99 -27.86
C ALA A 120 6.37 2.83 -27.35
N ALA A 121 5.33 3.04 -28.16
CA ALA A 121 4.11 3.71 -27.74
C ALA A 121 3.33 2.89 -26.69
N SER A 122 3.21 1.56 -26.86
CA SER A 122 2.59 0.66 -25.89
C SER A 122 3.34 0.66 -24.55
N TYR A 123 4.68 0.65 -24.58
CA TYR A 123 5.49 0.79 -23.36
C TYR A 123 5.29 2.14 -22.69
N ALA A 124 5.20 3.23 -23.45
CA ALA A 124 4.97 4.57 -22.90
C ALA A 124 3.59 4.67 -22.21
N VAL A 125 2.53 4.18 -22.85
CA VAL A 125 1.17 4.17 -22.27
C VAL A 125 1.14 3.30 -21.01
N ALA A 126 1.68 2.08 -21.08
CA ALA A 126 1.72 1.17 -19.93
C ALA A 126 2.56 1.73 -18.77
N TYR A 127 3.64 2.46 -19.07
CA TYR A 127 4.45 3.16 -18.08
C TYR A 127 3.66 4.27 -17.37
N GLU A 128 2.93 5.11 -18.10
CA GLU A 128 2.14 6.19 -17.48
C GLU A 128 1.06 5.66 -16.53
N GLU A 129 0.39 4.57 -16.91
CA GLU A 129 -0.61 3.91 -16.06
C GLU A 129 0.04 3.30 -14.81
N GLN A 130 1.18 2.61 -14.96
CA GLN A 130 1.92 2.08 -13.82
C GLN A 130 2.43 3.17 -12.88
N LEU A 131 2.93 4.28 -13.41
CA LEU A 131 3.45 5.40 -12.62
C LEU A 131 2.34 6.01 -11.75
N LYS A 132 1.15 6.25 -12.34
CA LYS A 132 -0.01 6.77 -11.61
C LYS A 132 -0.46 5.80 -10.52
N GLY A 133 -0.55 4.51 -10.85
CA GLY A 133 -0.91 3.46 -9.89
C GLY A 133 0.07 3.37 -8.73
N ASN A 134 1.38 3.33 -9.02
CA ASN A 134 2.42 3.23 -8.01
C ASN A 134 2.48 4.45 -7.10
N ALA A 135 2.32 5.66 -7.64
CA ALA A 135 2.31 6.89 -6.85
C ALA A 135 1.15 6.90 -5.85
N MET A 136 -0.06 6.56 -6.31
CA MET A 136 -1.25 6.52 -5.44
C MET A 136 -1.16 5.40 -4.40
N SER A 137 -0.69 4.21 -4.77
CA SER A 137 -0.50 3.11 -3.82
C SER A 137 0.57 3.44 -2.77
N ALA A 138 1.66 4.11 -3.16
CA ALA A 138 2.69 4.55 -2.23
C ALA A 138 2.14 5.55 -1.19
N ILE A 139 1.37 6.54 -1.63
CA ILE A 139 0.72 7.52 -0.74
C ILE A 139 -0.21 6.82 0.26
N ARG A 140 -1.10 5.93 -0.23
CA ARG A 140 -2.03 5.19 0.63
C ARG A 140 -1.30 4.31 1.65
N ARG A 141 -0.22 3.63 1.24
CA ARG A 141 0.63 2.85 2.14
C ARG A 141 1.24 3.71 3.25
N THR A 142 1.76 4.90 2.92
CA THR A 142 2.30 5.82 3.93
C THR A 142 1.21 6.29 4.90
N TRP A 143 0.00 6.56 4.42
CA TRP A 143 -1.13 6.89 5.30
C TRP A 143 -1.55 5.71 6.19
N ALA A 144 -1.57 4.49 5.67
CA ALA A 144 -1.83 3.28 6.46
C ALA A 144 -0.82 3.16 7.61
N LEU A 145 0.48 3.29 7.32
CA LEU A 145 1.53 3.25 8.35
C LEU A 145 1.37 4.34 9.40
N ARG A 146 1.03 5.58 9.00
CA ARG A 146 0.77 6.67 9.94
C ARG A 146 -0.40 6.37 10.88
N LEU A 147 -1.48 5.79 10.36
CA LEU A 147 -2.64 5.40 11.14
C LEU A 147 -2.33 4.24 12.10
N ILE A 148 -1.51 3.27 11.69
CA ILE A 148 -1.04 2.20 12.59
C ILE A 148 -0.19 2.78 13.71
N LEU A 149 0.76 3.66 13.39
CA LEU A 149 1.59 4.32 14.41
C LEU A 149 0.73 5.12 15.39
N LEU A 150 -0.30 5.81 14.89
CA LEU A 150 -1.25 6.51 15.74
C LEU A 150 -2.02 5.53 16.66
N ALA A 151 -2.54 4.42 16.12
CA ALA A 151 -3.22 3.40 16.92
C ALA A 151 -2.32 2.84 18.04
N LEU A 152 -1.08 2.49 17.71
CA LEU A 152 -0.11 2.00 18.69
C LEU A 152 0.24 3.05 19.75
N LEU A 153 0.32 4.33 19.38
CA LEU A 153 0.55 5.41 20.34
C LEU A 153 -0.65 5.59 21.28
N LEU A 154 -1.87 5.46 20.78
CA LEU A 154 -3.10 5.51 21.59
C LEU A 154 -3.16 4.32 22.55
N GLU A 155 -2.82 3.12 22.10
CA GLU A 155 -2.70 1.93 22.96
C GLU A 155 -1.63 2.11 24.03
N ALA A 156 -0.43 2.61 23.65
CA ALA A 156 0.64 2.88 24.60
C ALA A 156 0.20 3.91 25.66
N ALA A 157 -0.51 4.95 25.26
CA ALA A 157 -1.09 5.93 26.18
C ALA A 157 -2.13 5.28 27.12
N ALA A 158 -2.97 4.38 26.61
CA ALA A 158 -3.94 3.65 27.41
C ALA A 158 -3.26 2.77 28.47
N PHE A 159 -2.20 2.04 28.09
CA PHE A 159 -1.40 1.25 29.03
C PHE A 159 -0.69 2.11 30.08
N LEU A 160 -0.26 3.33 29.73
CA LEU A 160 0.38 4.26 30.66
C LEU A 160 -0.61 4.79 31.72
N ILE A 161 -1.89 4.90 31.38
CA ILE A 161 -2.96 5.34 32.29
C ILE A 161 -3.42 4.20 33.22
N LEU A 162 -3.18 2.95 32.84
CA LEU A 162 -3.66 1.75 33.53
C LEU A 162 -3.29 1.65 35.02
N PRO A 163 -2.09 2.06 35.49
CA PRO A 163 -1.78 2.11 36.92
C PRO A 163 -2.71 3.02 37.73
N PHE A 164 -3.14 4.15 37.16
CA PHE A 164 -4.06 5.08 37.82
C PHE A 164 -5.47 4.47 37.94
N HIS A 165 -5.91 3.76 36.91
CA HIS A 165 -7.14 2.97 36.91
C HIS A 165 -7.15 1.91 38.02
N ARG A 166 -6.05 1.15 38.14
CA ARG A 166 -5.89 0.15 39.22
C ARG A 166 -5.83 0.81 40.61
N GLY A 167 -5.21 1.98 40.72
CA GLY A 167 -5.13 2.77 41.95
C GLY A 167 -6.46 3.40 42.37
N GLY A 168 -7.46 3.46 41.48
CA GLY A 168 -8.80 3.97 41.75
C GLY A 168 -8.94 5.49 41.72
N PHE A 169 -8.08 6.19 40.96
CA PHE A 169 -8.10 7.64 40.76
C PHE A 169 -9.00 8.07 39.60
#